data_AF-A0A3B6V8K6-F1
#
_entry.id   AF-A0A3B6V8K6-F1
#
_cell.length_a   1.000
_cell.length_b   1.000
_cell.length_c   1.000
_cell.angle_alpha   90.00
_cell.angle_beta   90.00
_cell.angle_gamma   90.00
#
_symmetry.space_group_name_H-M   'P 1'
#
loop_
_entity.id
_entity.type
_entity.pdbx_description
1 polymer ?
#
loop_
_entity_poly.entity_id
_entity_poly.type
_entity_poly.pdbx_seq_one_letter_code
_entity_poly.pdbx_strand_id
1 'polypeptide(L)'
;MDKKSIDNIVWYIPIRKLRDAVRDFLTSFYTIEKSVNTFMPVKSLRNIEIQISEHCNMACYSCSHFSQLAKEEFRDINILENDLKRLSEITNGLVDVFRITGGEPLLNPRCTEYYSIINKYFPDSIIYLNTNGILLLKQNEKFWEECKKYKVIIIVSGYPLNLDIEKIKEKCKSYDIHFDIYIEKEQEKKISYKTLLNINSTMDPSENFYNCGARNGNCIHLYNGKIYPCAIVSNIRHFNSFFNTNYPVSTLDYIDIHKTTAAEIGYFLSRPVPFCKYCIQPPKIASEWKPSKKDIHEYID
;
A
#
# COMPACT_ATOMS: atom_id res chain seq x y z
N MET A 1 6.80 -4.40 -22.27
CA MET A 1 5.89 -3.67 -23.19
C MET A 1 4.44 -4.04 -22.89
N ASP A 2 3.53 -3.11 -22.59
CA ASP A 2 2.16 -3.45 -22.16
C ASP A 2 1.19 -3.83 -23.30
N LYS A 3 0.00 -4.34 -22.95
CA LYS A 3 -1.02 -4.79 -23.92
C LYS A 3 -1.47 -3.66 -24.87
N LYS A 4 -1.64 -2.44 -24.36
CA LYS A 4 -2.03 -1.25 -25.15
C LYS A 4 -0.97 -0.93 -26.19
N SER A 5 0.30 -1.05 -25.83
CA SER A 5 1.43 -0.87 -26.75
C SER A 5 1.46 -1.95 -27.83
N ILE A 6 1.22 -3.22 -27.47
CA ILE A 6 1.12 -4.33 -28.44
C ILE A 6 -0.03 -4.06 -29.42
N ASP A 7 -1.20 -3.69 -28.92
CA ASP A 7 -2.37 -3.40 -29.74
C ASP A 7 -2.11 -2.24 -30.72
N ASN A 8 -1.45 -1.18 -30.26
CA ASN A 8 -1.03 -0.05 -31.10
C ASN A 8 -0.03 -0.47 -32.20
N ILE A 9 0.92 -1.35 -31.89
CA ILE A 9 1.91 -1.85 -32.87
C ILE A 9 1.22 -2.67 -33.96
N VAL A 10 0.38 -3.62 -33.56
CA VAL A 10 -0.24 -4.55 -34.53
C VAL A 10 -1.38 -3.91 -35.32
N TRP A 11 -1.96 -2.80 -34.83
CA TRP A 11 -3.03 -2.06 -35.51
C TRP A 11 -2.70 -1.73 -36.97
N TYR A 12 -1.44 -1.37 -37.25
CA TYR A 12 -0.98 -0.96 -38.58
C TYR A 12 -0.71 -2.13 -39.54
N ILE A 13 -0.83 -3.40 -39.12
CA ILE A 13 -0.55 -4.57 -39.96
C ILE A 13 -1.82 -4.92 -40.76
N PRO A 14 -1.89 -4.71 -42.09
CA PRO A 14 -3.12 -4.92 -42.86
C PRO A 14 -3.47 -6.41 -43.06
N ILE A 15 -2.47 -7.28 -43.03
CA ILE A 15 -2.64 -8.72 -43.23
C ILE A 15 -3.04 -9.37 -41.91
N ARG A 16 -4.30 -9.81 -41.77
CA ARG A 16 -4.84 -10.40 -40.54
C ARG A 16 -3.98 -11.52 -39.96
N LYS A 17 -3.57 -12.48 -40.79
CA LYS A 17 -2.77 -13.64 -40.32
C LYS A 17 -1.41 -13.21 -39.75
N LEU A 18 -0.77 -12.21 -40.37
CA LEU A 18 0.49 -11.64 -39.87
C LEU A 18 0.25 -10.81 -38.61
N ARG A 19 -0.83 -10.02 -38.56
CA ARG A 19 -1.24 -9.23 -37.39
C ARG A 19 -1.42 -10.12 -36.16
N ASP A 20 -2.13 -11.23 -36.33
CA ASP A 20 -2.42 -12.17 -35.24
C ASP A 20 -1.12 -12.88 -34.80
N ALA A 21 -0.29 -13.35 -35.74
CA ALA A 21 1.01 -13.96 -35.41
C ALA A 21 1.96 -13.01 -34.66
N VAL A 22 2.04 -11.74 -35.08
CA VAL A 22 2.86 -10.73 -34.39
C VAL A 22 2.29 -10.42 -33.00
N ARG A 23 0.96 -10.32 -32.87
CA ARG A 23 0.31 -10.11 -31.56
C ARG A 23 0.64 -11.24 -30.60
N ASP A 24 0.53 -12.48 -31.04
CA ASP A 24 0.80 -13.66 -30.22
C ASP A 24 2.27 -13.70 -29.78
N PHE A 25 3.20 -13.43 -30.71
CA PHE A 25 4.63 -13.35 -30.39
C PHE A 25 4.93 -12.28 -29.34
N LEU A 26 4.47 -11.03 -29.55
CA LEU A 26 4.73 -9.93 -28.62
C LEU A 26 4.06 -10.17 -27.26
N THR A 27 2.87 -10.77 -27.25
CA THR A 27 2.16 -11.14 -26.00
C THR A 27 2.93 -12.22 -25.23
N SER A 28 3.49 -13.21 -25.92
CA SER A 28 4.31 -14.25 -25.30
C SER A 28 5.58 -13.65 -24.66
N PHE A 29 6.26 -12.75 -25.38
CA PHE A 29 7.45 -12.06 -24.87
C PHE A 29 7.12 -11.20 -23.65
N TYR A 30 6.05 -10.41 -23.70
CA TYR A 30 5.59 -9.63 -22.56
C TYR A 30 5.25 -10.51 -21.35
N THR A 31 4.62 -11.67 -21.57
CA THR A 31 4.26 -12.60 -20.49
C THR A 31 5.50 -13.20 -19.83
N ILE A 32 6.51 -13.56 -20.61
CA ILE A 32 7.81 -14.02 -20.10
C ILE A 32 8.51 -12.90 -19.32
N GLU A 33 8.62 -11.70 -19.90
CA GLU A 33 9.21 -10.52 -19.25
C GLU A 33 8.51 -10.22 -17.92
N LYS A 34 7.17 -10.20 -17.90
CA LYS A 34 6.37 -9.99 -16.69
C LYS A 34 6.65 -11.08 -15.66
N SER A 35 6.70 -12.35 -16.07
CA SER A 35 6.95 -13.47 -15.16
C SER A 35 8.35 -13.39 -14.54
N VAL A 36 9.39 -13.18 -15.36
CA VAL A 36 10.76 -13.00 -14.87
C VAL A 36 10.82 -11.84 -13.90
N ASN A 37 10.33 -10.66 -14.28
CA ASN A 37 10.33 -9.49 -13.40
C ASN A 37 9.54 -9.71 -12.11
N THR A 38 8.46 -10.50 -12.14
CA THR A 38 7.61 -10.81 -10.97
C THR A 38 8.32 -11.72 -9.95
N PHE A 39 9.26 -12.55 -10.37
CA PHE A 39 9.94 -13.47 -9.46
C PHE A 39 11.42 -13.14 -9.25
N MET A 40 11.89 -12.02 -9.79
CA MET A 40 13.22 -11.50 -9.49
C MET A 40 13.25 -10.89 -8.08
N PRO A 41 14.28 -11.20 -7.27
CA PRO A 41 14.46 -10.58 -5.97
C PRO A 41 14.44 -9.06 -6.04
N VAL A 42 13.72 -8.43 -5.11
CA VAL A 42 13.66 -6.98 -4.97
C VAL A 42 15.03 -6.46 -4.57
N LYS A 43 15.61 -5.57 -5.38
CA LYS A 43 16.97 -5.05 -5.17
C LYS A 43 17.05 -3.91 -4.14
N SER A 44 15.99 -3.11 -4.04
CA SER A 44 15.89 -1.98 -3.10
C SER A 44 14.47 -1.86 -2.57
N LEU A 45 14.34 -1.46 -1.30
CA LEU A 45 13.04 -1.24 -0.67
C LEU A 45 12.55 0.15 -1.07
N ARG A 46 11.66 0.19 -2.06
CA ARG A 46 11.24 1.46 -2.68
C ARG A 46 10.09 2.15 -1.95
N ASN A 47 9.28 1.41 -1.21
CA ASN A 47 8.08 1.95 -0.59
C ASN A 47 7.70 1.12 0.64
N ILE A 48 7.92 1.67 1.83
CA ILE A 48 7.55 1.05 3.10
C ILE A 48 6.41 1.84 3.72
N GLU A 49 5.29 1.16 3.96
CA GLU A 49 4.14 1.69 4.67
C GLU A 49 4.26 1.43 6.17
N ILE A 50 3.97 2.47 6.95
CA ILE A 50 3.91 2.45 8.41
C ILE A 50 2.53 2.94 8.81
N GLN A 51 1.71 2.00 9.30
CA GLN A 51 0.38 2.31 9.83
C GLN A 51 0.51 2.81 11.26
N ILE A 52 0.35 4.12 11.47
CA ILE A 52 0.51 4.75 12.80
C ILE A 52 -0.80 4.82 13.62
N SER A 53 -1.93 4.58 12.96
CA SER A 53 -3.26 4.46 13.54
C SER A 53 -3.96 3.27 12.92
N GLU A 54 -4.51 2.38 13.72
CA GLU A 54 -5.21 1.19 13.22
C GLU A 54 -6.61 1.50 12.69
N HIS A 55 -7.24 2.53 13.25
CA HIS A 55 -8.62 2.91 12.97
C HIS A 55 -8.72 4.16 12.08
N CYS A 56 -9.88 4.33 11.45
CA CYS A 56 -10.18 5.47 10.58
C CYS A 56 -11.48 6.16 11.03
N ASN A 57 -11.56 7.47 10.82
CA ASN A 57 -12.79 8.26 10.92
C ASN A 57 -13.67 8.17 9.66
N MET A 58 -13.28 7.33 8.69
CA MET A 58 -14.08 6.96 7.52
C MET A 58 -14.31 5.45 7.47
N ALA A 59 -15.38 5.04 6.80
CA ALA A 59 -15.69 3.64 6.55
C ALA A 59 -15.64 3.36 5.05
N CYS A 60 -14.45 3.20 4.46
CA CYS A 60 -14.32 2.89 3.03
C CYS A 60 -14.81 1.47 2.72
N TYR A 61 -15.65 1.32 1.69
CA TYR A 61 -16.08 0.00 1.20
C TYR A 61 -14.88 -0.91 0.94
N SER A 62 -14.92 -2.12 1.50
CA SER A 62 -13.90 -3.16 1.28
C SER A 62 -12.44 -2.70 1.49
N CYS A 63 -12.21 -1.85 2.49
CA CYS A 63 -10.87 -1.32 2.81
C CYS A 63 -9.83 -2.44 3.04
N SER A 64 -8.74 -2.42 2.28
CA SER A 64 -7.65 -3.42 2.35
C SER A 64 -6.80 -3.37 3.62
N HIS A 65 -6.84 -2.25 4.37
CA HIS A 65 -6.22 -2.11 5.69
C HIS A 65 -7.15 -2.57 6.83
N PHE A 66 -8.43 -2.85 6.52
CA PHE A 66 -9.47 -3.20 7.50
C PHE A 66 -9.69 -2.16 8.60
N SER A 67 -9.22 -0.92 8.42
CA SER A 67 -9.19 0.10 9.48
C SER A 67 -10.55 0.56 9.96
N GLN A 68 -11.60 0.38 9.16
CA GLN A 68 -12.98 0.67 9.58
C GLN A 68 -13.52 -0.39 10.57
N LEU A 69 -12.94 -1.60 10.54
CA LEU A 69 -13.27 -2.73 11.42
C LEU A 69 -12.39 -2.74 12.69
N ALA A 70 -11.25 -2.05 12.64
CA ALA A 70 -10.29 -1.97 13.73
C ALA A 70 -10.85 -1.21 14.93
N LYS A 71 -10.40 -1.59 16.13
CA LYS A 71 -10.59 -0.80 17.34
C LYS A 71 -9.65 0.41 17.32
N GLU A 72 -9.96 1.41 18.14
CA GLU A 72 -9.05 2.52 18.38
C GLU A 72 -7.75 2.02 18.99
N GLU A 73 -6.67 2.14 18.22
CA GLU A 73 -5.33 1.72 18.58
C GLU A 73 -4.33 2.55 17.77
N PHE A 74 -3.23 2.93 18.44
CA PHE A 74 -2.11 3.63 17.84
C PHE A 74 -0.86 2.78 17.93
N ARG A 75 0.01 2.92 16.93
CA ARG A 75 1.32 2.27 16.90
C ARG A 75 2.14 2.71 18.12
N ASP A 76 2.80 1.76 18.78
CA ASP A 76 3.79 2.10 19.81
C ASP A 76 5.03 2.70 19.15
N ILE A 77 5.36 3.92 19.57
CA ILE A 77 6.44 4.69 18.97
C ILE A 77 7.84 4.10 19.28
N ASN A 78 8.02 3.50 20.45
CA ASN A 78 9.30 2.96 20.89
C ASN A 78 9.59 1.66 20.13
N ILE A 79 8.54 0.86 19.91
CA ILE A 79 8.64 -0.32 19.03
C ILE A 79 9.02 0.13 17.62
N LEU A 80 8.35 1.14 17.07
CA LEU A 80 8.69 1.62 15.73
C LEU A 80 10.12 2.20 15.65
N GLU A 81 10.57 2.97 16.63
CA GLU A 81 11.95 3.48 16.65
C GLU A 81 12.97 2.34 16.61
N ASN A 82 12.74 1.28 17.40
CA ASN A 82 13.58 0.09 17.36
C ASN A 82 13.52 -0.61 16.00
N ASP A 83 12.33 -0.71 15.40
CA ASP A 83 12.13 -1.31 14.08
C ASP A 83 12.89 -0.51 13.00
N LEU A 84 12.80 0.82 13.00
CA LEU A 84 13.46 1.71 12.05
C LEU A 84 14.97 1.71 12.23
N LYS A 85 15.46 1.70 13.47
CA LYS A 85 16.88 1.52 13.76
C LYS A 85 17.38 0.22 13.15
N ARG A 86 16.73 -0.90 13.47
CA ARG A 86 17.14 -2.21 12.96
C ARG A 86 17.07 -2.26 11.44
N LEU A 87 16.01 -1.72 10.84
CA LEU A 87 15.88 -1.68 9.40
C LEU A 87 17.02 -0.87 8.74
N SER A 88 17.41 0.26 9.33
CA SER A 88 18.50 1.10 8.81
C SER A 88 19.84 0.38 8.80
N GLU A 89 20.09 -0.48 9.79
CA GLU A 89 21.29 -1.32 9.84
C GLU A 89 21.29 -2.36 8.71
N ILE A 90 20.13 -2.95 8.41
CA ILE A 90 19.99 -4.00 7.39
C ILE A 90 20.10 -3.42 5.97
N THR A 91 19.50 -2.26 5.75
CA THR A 91 19.42 -1.62 4.42
C THR A 91 20.53 -0.61 4.19
N ASN A 92 21.42 -0.38 5.16
CA ASN A 92 22.41 0.69 5.15
C ASN A 92 21.75 2.08 4.94
N GLY A 93 20.56 2.29 5.51
CA GLY A 93 19.78 3.51 5.33
C GLY A 93 19.14 3.67 3.94
N LEU A 94 19.24 2.67 3.06
CA LEU A 94 18.74 2.75 1.68
C LEU A 94 17.28 2.29 1.59
N VAL A 95 16.37 3.23 1.84
CA VAL A 95 14.93 3.10 1.57
C VAL A 95 14.49 4.36 0.83
N ASP A 96 13.80 4.24 -0.30
CA ASP A 96 13.49 5.43 -1.11
C ASP A 96 12.36 6.25 -0.45
N VAL A 97 11.33 5.56 0.04
CA VAL A 97 10.09 6.18 0.50
C VAL A 97 9.55 5.48 1.74
N PHE A 98 9.17 6.28 2.73
CA PHE A 98 8.26 5.90 3.79
C PHE A 98 6.90 6.54 3.60
N ARG A 99 5.84 5.73 3.64
CA ARG A 99 4.46 6.19 3.66
C ARG A 99 3.92 6.03 5.06
N ILE A 100 3.71 7.16 5.74
CA ILE A 100 2.92 7.18 6.96
C ILE A 100 1.45 7.09 6.55
N THR A 101 0.87 5.97 6.95
CA THR A 101 -0.52 5.63 6.70
C THR A 101 -1.25 5.40 8.02
N GLY A 102 -2.47 4.93 7.93
CA GLY A 102 -3.34 4.63 9.05
C GLY A 102 -4.54 3.87 8.52
N GLY A 103 -5.54 3.70 9.39
CA GLY A 103 -6.86 4.09 8.95
C GLY A 103 -6.89 5.58 8.62
N GLU A 104 -6.62 6.43 9.60
CA GLU A 104 -6.32 7.86 9.39
C GLU A 104 -5.16 8.29 10.30
N PRO A 105 -3.97 8.65 9.75
CA PRO A 105 -2.81 9.01 10.56
C PRO A 105 -3.01 10.26 11.41
N LEU A 106 -3.82 11.24 10.96
CA LEU A 106 -4.06 12.49 11.71
C LEU A 106 -4.95 12.31 12.94
N LEU A 107 -5.46 11.11 13.21
CA LEU A 107 -6.07 10.76 14.50
C LEU A 107 -5.01 10.53 15.58
N ASN A 108 -3.78 10.18 15.21
CA ASN A 108 -2.71 9.95 16.17
C ASN A 108 -2.16 11.29 16.66
N PRO A 109 -2.30 11.65 17.95
CA PRO A 109 -1.82 12.93 18.48
C PRO A 109 -0.29 13.08 18.41
N ARG A 110 0.43 11.97 18.20
CA ARG A 110 1.89 11.90 18.05
C ARG A 110 2.34 11.77 16.60
N CYS A 111 1.45 11.98 15.61
CA CYS A 111 1.70 11.77 14.18
C CYS A 111 3.04 12.35 13.69
N THR A 112 3.41 13.54 14.16
CA THR A 112 4.63 14.22 13.70
C THR A 112 5.92 13.69 14.33
N GLU A 113 5.84 13.02 15.47
CA GLU A 113 7.00 12.38 16.09
C GLU A 113 7.56 11.27 15.19
N TYR A 114 6.69 10.59 14.43
CA TYR A 114 7.07 9.59 13.44
C TYR A 114 7.99 10.15 12.35
N TYR A 115 7.76 11.39 11.88
CA TYR A 115 8.62 12.03 10.89
C TYR A 115 10.05 12.18 11.41
N SER A 116 10.17 12.61 12.67
CA SER A 116 11.47 12.82 13.31
C SER A 116 12.26 11.52 13.45
N ILE A 117 11.58 10.41 13.79
CA ILE A 117 12.21 9.10 13.96
C ILE A 117 12.62 8.54 12.60
N ILE A 118 11.78 8.64 11.57
CA ILE A 118 12.14 8.22 10.21
C ILE A 118 13.37 9.00 9.74
N ASN A 119 13.35 10.33 9.83
CA ASN A 119 14.46 11.18 9.39
C ASN A 119 15.76 10.91 10.18
N LYS A 120 15.67 10.47 11.43
CA LYS A 120 16.85 10.12 12.26
C LYS A 120 17.62 8.92 11.68
N TYR A 121 16.92 7.90 11.20
CA TYR A 121 17.55 6.67 10.67
C TYR A 121 17.64 6.65 9.14
N PHE A 122 16.86 7.47 8.47
CA PHE A 122 16.71 7.53 7.01
C PHE A 122 16.61 8.99 6.53
N PRO A 123 17.68 9.80 6.68
CA PRO A 123 17.64 11.23 6.37
C PRO A 123 17.44 11.55 4.88
N ASP A 124 17.75 10.60 3.99
CA ASP A 124 17.64 10.76 2.53
C ASP A 124 16.32 10.21 1.97
N SER A 125 15.49 9.55 2.80
CA SER A 125 14.20 9.02 2.37
C SER A 125 13.15 10.11 2.21
N ILE A 126 12.23 9.91 1.26
CA ILE A 126 11.03 10.73 1.14
C ILE A 126 9.98 10.25 2.14
N ILE A 127 9.34 11.19 2.84
CA ILE A 127 8.22 10.89 3.75
C ILE A 127 6.92 11.36 3.10
N TYR A 128 6.01 10.43 2.82
CA TYR A 128 4.64 10.73 2.46
C TYR A 128 3.72 10.59 3.67
N LEU A 129 2.87 11.60 3.90
CA LEU A 129 1.70 11.48 4.75
C LEU A 129 0.47 11.20 3.88
N ASN A 130 -0.05 9.97 3.96
CA ASN A 130 -1.28 9.60 3.27
C ASN A 130 -2.49 9.82 4.19
N THR A 131 -3.35 10.78 3.88
CA THR A 131 -4.52 11.14 4.71
C THR A 131 -5.79 11.23 3.88
N ASN A 132 -6.96 11.09 4.52
CA ASN A 132 -8.25 11.42 3.92
C ASN A 132 -8.54 12.93 3.87
N GLY A 133 -7.73 13.76 4.53
CA GLY A 133 -7.82 15.22 4.47
C GLY A 133 -8.82 15.88 5.43
N ILE A 134 -9.73 15.13 6.06
CA ILE A 134 -10.80 15.68 6.94
C ILE A 134 -10.23 16.47 8.13
N LEU A 135 -9.10 16.01 8.67
CA LEU A 135 -8.46 16.59 9.85
C LEU A 135 -7.32 17.54 9.51
N LEU A 136 -6.99 17.73 8.23
CA LEU A 136 -5.77 18.41 7.82
C LEU A 136 -5.79 19.90 8.17
N LEU A 137 -6.86 20.63 7.81
CA LEU A 137 -7.02 22.04 8.17
C LEU A 137 -7.26 22.28 9.66
N LYS A 138 -7.49 21.23 10.46
CA LYS A 138 -7.66 21.30 11.91
C LYS A 138 -6.33 21.17 12.66
N GLN A 139 -5.24 20.84 11.96
CA GLN A 139 -3.93 20.69 12.57
C GLN A 139 -3.38 22.05 13.04
N ASN A 140 -2.65 22.01 14.16
CA ASN A 140 -2.01 23.18 14.74
C ASN A 140 -0.75 23.60 13.96
N GLU A 141 -0.18 24.75 14.31
CA GLU A 141 1.03 25.27 13.69
C GLU A 141 2.22 24.32 13.79
N LYS A 142 2.38 23.64 14.93
CA LYS A 142 3.46 22.66 15.16
C LYS A 142 3.45 21.56 14.07
N PHE A 143 2.29 21.02 13.73
CA PHE A 143 2.18 20.03 12.66
C PHE A 143 2.74 20.54 11.33
N TRP A 144 2.36 21.76 10.93
CA TRP A 144 2.79 22.35 9.67
C TRP A 144 4.30 22.65 9.66
N GLU A 145 4.83 23.17 10.77
CA GLU A 145 6.27 23.39 10.93
C GLU A 145 7.07 22.07 10.88
N GLU A 146 6.55 21.00 11.47
CA GLU A 146 7.21 19.69 11.42
C GLU A 146 7.14 19.05 10.03
N CYS A 147 6.02 19.20 9.31
CA CYS A 147 5.92 18.78 7.91
C CYS A 147 6.95 19.49 7.03
N LYS A 148 7.11 20.82 7.18
CA LYS A 148 8.14 21.59 6.49
C LYS A 148 9.55 21.14 6.86
N LYS A 149 9.83 21.04 8.17
CA LYS A 149 11.15 20.67 8.71
C LYS A 149 11.64 19.33 8.15
N TYR A 150 10.77 18.33 8.09
CA TYR A 150 11.11 16.98 7.63
C TYR A 150 10.75 16.73 6.15
N LYS A 151 10.45 17.80 5.39
CA LYS A 151 10.11 17.75 3.96
C LYS A 151 9.02 16.71 3.65
N VAL A 152 8.03 16.62 4.53
CA VAL A 152 6.90 15.71 4.39
C VAL A 152 6.08 16.14 3.18
N ILE A 153 5.78 15.18 2.33
CA ILE A 153 4.86 15.38 1.22
C ILE A 153 3.47 14.90 1.63
N ILE A 154 2.48 15.78 1.54
CA ILE A 154 1.10 15.47 1.94
C ILE A 154 0.34 14.95 0.73
N ILE A 155 -0.16 13.71 0.85
CA ILE A 155 -0.98 13.06 -0.17
C ILE A 155 -2.39 12.90 0.37
N VAL A 156 -3.33 13.68 -0.16
CA VAL A 156 -4.76 13.54 0.16
C VAL A 156 -5.37 12.51 -0.78
N SER A 157 -6.03 11.49 -0.24
CA SER A 157 -6.83 10.58 -1.05
C SER A 157 -8.01 11.33 -1.69
N GLY A 158 -8.15 11.26 -3.01
CA GLY A 158 -9.22 11.90 -3.79
C GLY A 158 -10.60 11.26 -3.62
N TYR A 159 -11.00 10.99 -2.38
CA TYR A 159 -12.36 10.60 -2.03
C TYR A 159 -13.34 11.74 -2.39
N PRO A 160 -14.61 11.43 -2.74
CA PRO A 160 -15.62 12.44 -3.04
C PRO A 160 -16.13 13.11 -1.74
N LEU A 161 -15.23 13.77 -1.02
CA LEU A 161 -15.48 14.49 0.22
C LEU A 161 -15.59 15.99 -0.07
N ASN A 162 -16.42 16.68 0.71
CA ASN A 162 -16.50 18.14 0.66
C ASN A 162 -15.33 18.76 1.45
N LEU A 163 -14.11 18.65 0.89
CA LEU A 163 -12.91 19.27 1.42
C LEU A 163 -12.66 20.61 0.73
N ASP A 164 -12.22 21.60 1.49
CA ASP A 164 -11.73 22.88 0.96
C ASP A 164 -10.29 22.69 0.42
N ILE A 165 -10.19 22.08 -0.76
CA ILE A 165 -8.92 21.72 -1.40
C ILE A 165 -8.05 22.96 -1.68
N GLU A 166 -8.67 24.08 -2.07
CA GLU A 166 -7.92 25.31 -2.34
C GLU A 166 -7.31 25.86 -1.05
N LYS A 167 -8.06 25.89 0.05
CA LYS A 167 -7.50 26.27 1.35
C LYS A 167 -6.41 25.31 1.84
N ILE A 168 -6.54 24.01 1.57
CA ILE A 168 -5.47 23.03 1.85
C ILE A 168 -4.21 23.37 1.04
N LYS A 169 -4.34 23.63 -0.26
CA LYS A 169 -3.22 24.01 -1.13
C LYS A 169 -2.57 25.31 -0.67
N GLU A 170 -3.36 26.33 -0.35
CA GLU A 170 -2.88 27.61 0.18
C GLU A 170 -2.10 27.42 1.49
N LYS A 171 -2.63 26.60 2.40
CA LYS A 171 -1.96 26.28 3.67
C LYS A 171 -0.67 25.51 3.44
N CYS A 172 -0.64 24.52 2.54
CA CYS A 172 0.60 23.81 2.20
C CYS A 172 1.63 24.76 1.57
N LYS A 173 1.20 25.62 0.65
CA LYS A 173 2.04 26.62 0.00
C LYS A 173 2.63 27.63 0.98
N SER A 174 1.87 28.08 1.98
CA SER A 174 2.39 29.05 2.96
C SER A 174 3.50 28.48 3.86
N TYR A 175 3.59 27.15 3.98
CA TYR A 175 4.67 26.45 4.69
C TYR A 175 5.71 25.81 3.75
N ASP A 176 5.62 26.01 2.43
CA ASP A 176 6.49 25.37 1.43
C ASP A 176 6.44 23.82 1.49
N ILE A 177 5.23 23.27 1.62
CA ILE A 177 4.97 21.83 1.66
C ILE A 177 4.43 21.36 0.32
N HIS A 178 5.01 20.28 -0.23
CA HIS A 178 4.47 19.63 -1.41
C HIS A 178 3.14 18.93 -1.08
N PHE A 179 2.15 19.17 -1.93
CA PHE A 179 0.82 18.64 -1.80
C PHE A 179 0.39 17.98 -3.10
N ASP A 180 -0.18 16.79 -3.01
CA ASP A 180 -0.77 16.09 -4.14
C ASP A 180 -2.08 15.39 -3.74
N ILE A 181 -2.91 15.11 -4.74
CA ILE A 181 -4.17 14.37 -4.58
C ILE A 181 -4.03 13.03 -5.30
N TYR A 182 -4.20 11.94 -4.55
CA TYR A 182 -4.16 10.61 -5.10
C TYR A 182 -5.52 10.22 -5.71
N ILE A 183 -5.55 10.14 -7.04
CA ILE A 183 -6.63 9.54 -7.85
C ILE A 183 -5.99 8.53 -8.82
N GLU A 184 -6.70 7.46 -9.12
CA GLU A 184 -6.23 6.48 -10.11
C GLU A 184 -6.05 7.11 -11.50
N LYS A 185 -5.04 6.65 -12.24
CA LYS A 185 -4.78 7.16 -13.60
C LYS A 185 -6.01 6.96 -14.47
N GLU A 186 -6.31 7.96 -15.30
CA GLU A 186 -7.45 7.96 -16.24
C GLU A 186 -8.83 7.98 -15.55
N GLN A 187 -8.91 8.28 -14.24
CA GLN A 187 -10.16 8.44 -13.51
C GLN A 187 -10.32 9.88 -13.00
N GLU A 188 -11.55 10.40 -13.08
CA GLU A 188 -11.90 11.69 -12.47
C GLU A 188 -12.19 11.55 -10.96
N LYS A 189 -12.47 10.33 -10.49
CA LYS A 189 -12.85 10.01 -9.11
C LYS A 189 -12.17 8.73 -8.62
N LYS A 190 -11.99 8.62 -7.30
CA LYS A 190 -11.46 7.41 -6.67
C LYS A 190 -12.43 6.23 -6.79
N ILE A 191 -11.92 5.08 -7.24
CA ILE A 191 -12.68 3.84 -7.39
C ILE A 191 -12.55 3.02 -6.10
N SER A 192 -13.60 2.27 -5.77
CA SER A 192 -13.53 1.21 -4.75
C SER A 192 -13.29 -0.14 -5.41
N TYR A 193 -12.23 -0.81 -4.96
CA TYR A 193 -11.97 -2.21 -5.24
C TYR A 193 -12.55 -3.07 -4.14
N LYS A 194 -13.05 -4.24 -4.52
CA LYS A 194 -13.44 -5.27 -3.57
C LYS A 194 -12.20 -6.08 -3.17
N THR A 195 -11.73 -5.89 -1.94
CA THR A 195 -10.75 -6.78 -1.29
C THR A 195 -11.44 -8.12 -1.06
N LEU A 196 -11.26 -9.05 -2.00
CA LEU A 196 -11.92 -10.35 -1.97
C LEU A 196 -11.08 -11.42 -1.27
N LEU A 197 -11.71 -12.12 -0.34
CA LEU A 197 -11.15 -13.19 0.46
C LEU A 197 -12.02 -14.45 0.38
N ASN A 198 -11.38 -15.61 0.39
CA ASN A 198 -12.02 -16.92 0.43
C ASN A 198 -11.34 -17.80 1.48
N ILE A 199 -12.00 -17.99 2.62
CA ILE A 199 -11.49 -18.79 3.76
C ILE A 199 -11.24 -20.26 3.40
N ASN A 200 -11.97 -20.79 2.42
CA ASN A 200 -11.83 -22.20 2.02
C ASN A 200 -10.57 -22.47 1.18
N SER A 201 -9.79 -21.43 0.83
CA SER A 201 -8.42 -21.58 0.31
C SER A 201 -8.34 -22.41 -0.99
N THR A 202 -9.16 -22.09 -1.99
CA THR A 202 -9.16 -22.82 -3.27
C THR A 202 -8.22 -22.24 -4.33
N MET A 203 -7.45 -21.20 -4.00
CA MET A 203 -6.66 -20.44 -4.97
C MET A 203 -5.18 -20.87 -4.97
N ASP A 204 -4.52 -20.81 -6.12
CA ASP A 204 -3.06 -20.95 -6.24
C ASP A 204 -2.36 -19.67 -5.75
N PRO A 205 -1.52 -19.72 -4.69
CA PRO A 205 -0.75 -18.58 -4.21
C PRO A 205 0.09 -17.90 -5.28
N SER A 206 0.69 -18.67 -6.18
CA SER A 206 1.61 -18.16 -7.21
C SER A 206 0.85 -17.37 -8.26
N GLU A 207 -0.31 -17.87 -8.69
CA GLU A 207 -1.19 -17.17 -9.62
C GLU A 207 -1.73 -15.88 -9.01
N ASN A 208 -2.21 -15.94 -7.76
CA ASN A 208 -2.66 -14.76 -7.05
C ASN A 208 -1.57 -13.70 -6.91
N PHE A 209 -0.36 -14.12 -6.52
CA PHE A 209 0.79 -13.22 -6.42
C PHE A 209 1.15 -12.59 -7.78
N TYR A 210 1.16 -13.38 -8.86
CA TYR A 210 1.44 -12.91 -10.21
C TYR A 210 0.48 -11.82 -10.69
N ASN A 211 -0.78 -11.89 -10.25
CA ASN A 211 -1.84 -10.93 -10.58
C ASN A 211 -2.00 -9.81 -9.54
N CYS A 212 -1.28 -9.86 -8.42
CA CYS A 212 -1.44 -8.91 -7.32
C CYS A 212 -0.68 -7.58 -7.57
N GLY A 213 -1.31 -6.45 -7.25
CA GLY A 213 -0.66 -5.13 -7.30
C GLY A 213 0.47 -4.94 -6.27
N ALA A 214 0.39 -5.64 -5.13
CA ALA A 214 1.36 -5.56 -4.04
C ALA A 214 2.66 -6.35 -4.28
N ARG A 215 2.69 -7.21 -5.31
CA ARG A 215 3.85 -8.05 -5.65
C ARG A 215 5.14 -7.23 -5.80
N ASN A 216 6.29 -7.85 -5.58
CA ASN A 216 7.61 -7.22 -5.69
C ASN A 216 7.83 -6.00 -4.78
N GLY A 217 7.27 -6.04 -3.57
CA GLY A 217 7.49 -4.98 -2.59
C GLY A 217 6.86 -3.64 -2.97
N ASN A 218 5.76 -3.64 -3.72
CA ASN A 218 5.03 -2.42 -4.05
C ASN A 218 4.19 -1.89 -2.87
N CYS A 219 3.89 -2.75 -1.88
CA CYS A 219 3.11 -2.43 -0.68
C CYS A 219 3.75 -3.08 0.56
N ILE A 220 5.02 -2.79 0.82
CA ILE A 220 5.73 -3.34 1.97
C ILE A 220 5.14 -2.74 3.24
N HIS A 221 4.72 -3.57 4.19
CA HIS A 221 4.16 -3.10 5.45
C HIS A 221 5.09 -3.48 6.61
N LEU A 222 5.57 -2.48 7.37
CA LEU A 222 6.43 -2.69 8.54
C LEU A 222 5.58 -2.68 9.82
N TYR A 223 5.59 -3.79 10.55
CA TYR A 223 4.78 -3.94 11.77
C TYR A 223 5.42 -4.91 12.79
N ASN A 224 5.88 -4.37 13.92
CA ASN A 224 6.40 -5.06 15.11
C ASN A 224 7.58 -5.99 14.79
N GLY A 225 8.67 -5.40 14.27
CA GLY A 225 9.88 -6.12 13.88
C GLY A 225 9.69 -7.03 12.67
N LYS A 226 8.59 -6.88 11.91
CA LYS A 226 8.26 -7.75 10.78
C LYS A 226 7.94 -6.94 9.53
N ILE A 227 8.39 -7.46 8.40
CA ILE A 227 7.97 -7.00 7.08
C ILE A 227 6.93 -7.98 6.52
N TYR A 228 5.79 -7.42 6.12
CA TYR A 228 4.72 -8.10 5.40
C TYR A 228 4.70 -7.64 3.93
N PRO A 229 4.33 -8.51 2.98
CA PRO A 229 4.30 -8.16 1.56
C PRO A 229 3.12 -7.25 1.17
N CYS A 230 2.10 -7.14 2.03
CA CYS A 230 0.95 -6.26 1.82
C CYS A 230 0.21 -5.94 3.13
N ALA A 231 -0.61 -4.88 3.09
CA ALA A 231 -1.45 -4.45 4.20
C ALA A 231 -2.48 -5.53 4.64
N ILE A 232 -3.04 -6.31 3.71
CA ILE A 232 -4.06 -7.33 4.01
C ILE A 232 -3.52 -8.33 5.04
N VAL A 233 -2.35 -8.92 4.80
CA VAL A 233 -1.77 -9.93 5.68
C VAL A 233 -1.46 -9.34 7.06
N SER A 234 -0.87 -8.15 7.09
CA SER A 234 -0.51 -7.49 8.36
C SER A 234 -1.73 -7.09 9.21
N ASN A 235 -2.88 -6.83 8.56
CA ASN A 235 -4.07 -6.27 9.20
C ASN A 235 -5.25 -7.24 9.30
N ILE A 236 -5.13 -8.49 8.84
CA ILE A 236 -6.23 -9.45 8.85
C ILE A 236 -6.79 -9.75 10.24
N ARG A 237 -6.00 -9.49 11.31
CA ARG A 237 -6.46 -9.59 12.70
C ARG A 237 -7.71 -8.74 12.98
N HIS A 238 -7.84 -7.58 12.34
CA HIS A 238 -9.01 -6.70 12.49
C HIS A 238 -10.25 -7.32 11.85
N PHE A 239 -10.09 -7.90 10.66
CA PHE A 239 -11.15 -8.64 9.98
C PHE A 239 -11.60 -9.85 10.79
N ASN A 240 -10.64 -10.67 11.25
CA ASN A 240 -10.89 -11.84 12.08
C ASN A 240 -11.65 -11.46 13.37
N SER A 241 -11.18 -10.44 14.08
CA SER A 241 -11.80 -10.00 15.32
C SER A 241 -13.21 -9.44 15.11
N PHE A 242 -13.46 -8.69 14.04
CA PHE A 242 -14.76 -8.04 13.83
C PHE A 242 -15.82 -9.03 13.36
N PHE A 243 -15.48 -9.90 12.40
CA PHE A 243 -16.42 -10.87 11.83
C PHE A 243 -16.42 -12.23 12.52
N ASN A 244 -15.63 -12.40 13.58
CA ASN A 244 -15.43 -13.68 14.26
C ASN A 244 -14.99 -14.80 13.29
N THR A 245 -14.00 -14.49 12.45
CA THR A 245 -13.41 -15.42 11.47
C THR A 245 -11.97 -15.77 11.86
N ASN A 246 -11.37 -16.73 11.15
CA ASN A 246 -10.03 -17.23 11.48
C ASN A 246 -9.15 -17.44 10.24
N TYR A 247 -8.88 -16.37 9.50
CA TYR A 247 -7.84 -16.39 8.47
C TYR A 247 -6.45 -16.49 9.17
N PRO A 248 -5.71 -17.59 8.98
CA PRO A 248 -4.46 -17.81 9.69
C PRO A 248 -3.32 -17.00 9.07
N VAL A 249 -2.48 -16.44 9.93
CA VAL A 249 -1.18 -15.86 9.56
C VAL A 249 -0.09 -16.69 10.22
N SER A 250 0.77 -17.29 9.41
CA SER A 250 1.88 -18.12 9.84
C SER A 250 3.20 -17.33 9.87
N THR A 251 4.27 -17.95 10.38
CA THR A 251 5.61 -17.37 10.35
C THR A 251 6.21 -17.26 8.95
N LEU A 252 5.57 -17.88 7.94
CA LEU A 252 5.96 -17.79 6.54
C LEU A 252 5.28 -16.61 5.82
N ASP A 253 4.36 -15.91 6.49
CA ASP A 253 3.62 -14.77 5.93
C ASP A 253 4.27 -13.41 6.18
N TYR A 254 5.41 -13.42 6.87
CA TYR A 254 6.23 -12.25 7.15
C TYR A 254 7.69 -12.65 7.28
N ILE A 255 8.57 -11.66 7.23
CA ILE A 255 10.00 -11.82 7.55
C ILE A 255 10.38 -10.97 8.76
N ASP A 256 11.05 -11.58 9.73
CA ASP A 256 11.52 -10.93 10.96
C ASP A 256 12.81 -10.15 10.68
N ILE A 257 12.77 -8.82 10.83
CA ILE A 257 13.90 -7.95 10.51
C ILE A 257 15.10 -8.17 11.46
N HIS A 258 14.87 -8.73 12.65
CA HIS A 258 15.94 -9.01 13.61
C HIS A 258 16.74 -10.28 13.26
N LYS A 259 16.26 -11.09 12.30
CA LYS A 259 16.84 -12.40 11.96
C LYS A 259 17.12 -12.55 10.47
N THR A 260 17.29 -11.44 9.76
CA THR A 260 17.37 -11.41 8.30
C THR A 260 18.36 -10.37 7.79
N THR A 261 18.64 -10.46 6.50
CA THR A 261 19.45 -9.54 5.69
C THR A 261 18.58 -8.84 4.63
N ALA A 262 19.10 -7.76 4.02
CA ALA A 262 18.39 -7.05 2.95
C ALA A 262 18.10 -7.96 1.75
N ALA A 263 19.03 -8.86 1.41
CA ALA A 263 18.87 -9.80 0.31
C ALA A 263 17.74 -10.80 0.56
N GLU A 264 17.62 -11.30 1.80
CA GLU A 264 16.53 -12.20 2.20
C GLU A 264 15.17 -11.50 2.19
N ILE A 265 15.10 -10.23 2.65
CA ILE A 265 13.89 -9.40 2.49
C ILE A 265 13.53 -9.27 1.00
N GLY A 266 14.53 -8.98 0.16
CA GLY A 266 14.33 -8.84 -1.29
C GLY A 266 13.81 -10.11 -1.94
N TYR A 267 14.33 -11.28 -1.53
CA TYR A 267 13.85 -12.58 -1.98
C TYR A 267 12.42 -12.84 -1.49
N PHE A 268 12.15 -12.63 -0.20
CA PHE A 268 10.83 -12.82 0.40
C PHE A 268 9.74 -12.01 -0.32
N LEU A 269 9.98 -10.72 -0.59
CA LEU A 269 9.03 -9.84 -1.28
C LEU A 269 8.75 -10.21 -2.75
N SER A 270 9.59 -11.08 -3.34
CA SER A 270 9.45 -11.60 -4.70
C SER A 270 8.77 -12.97 -4.76
N ARG A 271 8.19 -13.45 -3.64
CA ARG A 271 7.55 -14.76 -3.55
C ARG A 271 6.13 -14.64 -3.00
N PRO A 272 5.21 -15.53 -3.42
CA PRO A 272 3.93 -15.67 -2.74
C PRO A 272 4.16 -16.12 -1.30
N VAL A 273 3.34 -15.61 -0.38
CA VAL A 273 3.25 -16.12 0.99
C VAL A 273 2.05 -17.06 1.13
N PRO A 274 2.02 -17.97 2.12
CA PRO A 274 0.88 -18.88 2.31
C PRO A 274 -0.48 -18.20 2.34
N PHE A 275 -0.58 -17.00 2.91
CA PHE A 275 -1.81 -16.22 2.99
C PHE A 275 -2.39 -15.90 1.61
N CYS A 276 -1.56 -15.83 0.56
CA CYS A 276 -2.02 -15.53 -0.80
C CYS A 276 -3.10 -16.50 -1.30
N LYS A 277 -3.21 -17.73 -0.77
CA LYS A 277 -4.28 -18.68 -1.13
C LYS A 277 -5.68 -18.23 -0.71
N TYR A 278 -5.77 -17.30 0.24
CA TYR A 278 -7.04 -16.76 0.73
C TYR A 278 -7.48 -15.52 -0.05
N CYS A 279 -6.58 -14.88 -0.78
CA CYS A 279 -6.91 -13.72 -1.60
C CYS A 279 -7.59 -14.16 -2.91
N ILE A 280 -8.38 -13.29 -3.52
CA ILE A 280 -8.82 -13.44 -4.92
C ILE A 280 -8.24 -12.25 -5.69
N GLN A 281 -7.39 -12.54 -6.69
CA GLN A 281 -6.72 -11.54 -7.52
C GLN A 281 -7.03 -11.76 -9.02
N PRO A 282 -7.10 -10.68 -9.83
CA PRO A 282 -7.09 -9.28 -9.41
C PRO A 282 -8.37 -8.89 -8.66
N PRO A 283 -8.36 -7.82 -7.85
CA PRO A 283 -9.57 -7.39 -7.13
C PRO A 283 -10.67 -6.96 -8.12
N LYS A 284 -11.93 -7.25 -7.78
CA LYS A 284 -13.07 -6.81 -8.59
C LYS A 284 -13.29 -5.30 -8.39
N ILE A 285 -13.48 -4.55 -9.47
CA ILE A 285 -13.94 -3.17 -9.40
C ILE A 285 -15.38 -3.18 -8.88
N ALA A 286 -15.65 -2.47 -7.78
CA ALA A 286 -16.98 -2.42 -7.19
C ALA A 286 -17.80 -1.26 -7.79
N SER A 287 -17.32 -0.03 -7.65
CA SER A 287 -17.98 1.20 -8.10
C SER A 287 -17.06 2.42 -7.88
N GLU A 288 -17.55 3.63 -8.17
CA GLU A 288 -17.06 4.84 -7.49
C GLU A 288 -17.02 4.62 -5.97
N TRP A 289 -16.17 5.39 -5.27
CA TRP A 289 -16.07 5.29 -3.82
C TRP A 289 -17.43 5.33 -3.12
N LYS A 290 -17.64 4.40 -2.19
CA LYS A 290 -18.85 4.36 -1.36
C LYS A 290 -18.51 3.97 0.08
N PRO A 291 -19.33 4.39 1.06
CA PRO A 291 -19.15 3.97 2.44
C PRO A 291 -19.47 2.47 2.61
N SER A 292 -18.75 1.82 3.52
CA SER A 292 -18.97 0.48 4.01
C SER A 292 -20.16 0.44 4.96
N LYS A 293 -20.96 -0.61 4.87
CA LYS A 293 -21.96 -1.01 5.86
C LYS A 293 -21.39 -1.96 6.91
N LYS A 294 -20.08 -2.25 6.82
CA LYS A 294 -19.36 -3.26 7.63
C LYS A 294 -19.95 -4.65 7.49
N ASP A 295 -20.44 -4.96 6.29
CA ASP A 295 -20.97 -6.27 5.95
C ASP A 295 -19.82 -7.18 5.47
N ILE A 296 -19.80 -8.44 5.90
CA ILE A 296 -18.77 -9.41 5.50
C ILE A 296 -18.79 -9.64 3.98
N HIS A 297 -19.95 -9.53 3.33
CA HIS A 297 -20.12 -9.68 1.87
C HIS A 297 -19.43 -8.59 1.06
N GLU A 298 -18.95 -7.52 1.70
CA GLU A 298 -18.04 -6.56 1.07
C GLU A 298 -16.64 -7.14 0.85
N TYR A 299 -16.30 -8.24 1.52
CA TYR A 299 -14.96 -8.81 1.53
C TYR A 299 -14.90 -10.26 1.05
N ILE A 300 -16.02 -10.99 1.02
CA ILE A 300 -16.07 -12.37 0.54
C ILE A 300 -16.76 -12.45 -0.82
N ASP A 301 -16.40 -13.48 -1.61
CA ASP A 301 -17.12 -13.81 -2.85
C ASP A 301 -18.46 -14.48 -2.55
#